data_AF-A0A1V3ZYS6-F1
#
_entry.id   AF-A0A1V3ZYS6-F1
#
_cell.length_a   1.000
_cell.length_b   1.000
_cell.length_c   1.000
_cell.angle_alpha   90.00
_cell.angle_beta   90.00
_cell.angle_gamma   90.00
#
_symmetry.space_group_name_H-M   'P 1'
#
loop_
_entity.id
_entity.type
_entity.pdbx_description
1 polymer ?
#
loop_
_entity_poly.entity_id
_entity_poly.type
_entity_poly.pdbx_seq_one_letter_code
_entity_poly.pdbx_strand_id
1 'polypeptide(L)'
;MSTTKAPGKLDTIRALLATAEDPRTPESEAELARRRAFEMMAKYGVEEAMLSDGQPSRDAVTAKYVDLPNPWAMSRVRLICFIAQSVGCKAVHMGVRGKVRRVHIVGHESDIQRAEVLYASLLIQMLGGLSAQVVPYGVRSARAWRNSWTLGFIERVIERLKAIEQAARAAASGETSATGRSGELVLADRDAMVDALYREEHPHVRHTRGSYSGSGYGDGAAAGNRADIGGSRRIGAQTAGAIAA
;
A
#
# COMPACT_ATOMS: atom_id res chain seq x y z
N MET A 1 -23.81 23.27 21.90
CA MET A 1 -24.38 22.11 21.17
C MET A 1 -23.35 21.65 20.17
N SER A 2 -22.48 20.73 20.58
CA SER A 2 -21.41 20.20 19.71
C SER A 2 -21.99 19.06 18.89
N THR A 3 -22.29 19.32 17.62
CA THR A 3 -22.59 18.28 16.64
C THR A 3 -21.31 17.49 16.40
N THR A 4 -21.11 16.41 17.14
CA THR A 4 -20.07 15.43 16.85
C THR A 4 -20.41 14.80 15.50
N LYS A 5 -19.84 15.36 14.43
CA LYS A 5 -19.82 14.74 13.10
C LYS A 5 -19.25 13.33 13.29
N ALA A 6 -19.99 12.31 12.85
CA ALA A 6 -19.50 10.94 12.89
C ALA A 6 -18.11 10.90 12.23
N PRO A 7 -17.13 10.18 12.81
CA PRO A 7 -15.78 10.13 12.26
C PRO A 7 -15.85 9.70 10.79
N GLY A 8 -15.07 10.35 9.92
CA GLY A 8 -15.03 9.99 8.52
C GLY A 8 -14.61 8.53 8.34
N LYS A 9 -14.90 7.93 7.18
CA LYS A 9 -14.46 6.55 6.89
C LYS A 9 -12.96 6.38 7.09
N LEU A 10 -12.17 7.38 6.68
CA LEU A 10 -10.72 7.38 6.90
C LEU A 10 -10.33 7.45 8.39
N ASP A 11 -11.04 8.20 9.23
CA ASP A 11 -10.80 8.25 10.67
C ASP A 11 -11.08 6.90 11.32
N THR A 12 -12.15 6.22 10.88
CA THR A 12 -12.48 4.87 11.33
C THR A 12 -11.37 3.88 10.93
N ILE A 13 -10.86 3.98 9.71
CA ILE A 13 -9.75 3.17 9.23
C ILE A 13 -8.48 3.42 10.06
N ARG A 14 -8.16 4.69 10.34
CA ARG A 14 -7.03 5.07 11.20
C ARG A 14 -7.19 4.53 12.61
N ALA A 15 -8.39 4.58 13.18
CA ALA A 15 -8.67 4.04 14.51
C ALA A 15 -8.47 2.52 14.55
N LEU A 16 -8.96 1.78 13.56
CA LEU A 16 -8.73 0.34 13.44
C LEU A 16 -7.24 0.00 13.35
N LEU A 17 -6.47 0.75 12.56
CA LEU A 17 -5.03 0.53 12.45
C LEU A 17 -4.29 0.92 13.72
N ALA A 18 -4.70 1.99 14.41
CA ALA A 18 -4.13 2.38 15.69
C ALA A 18 -4.34 1.27 16.74
N THR A 19 -5.54 0.68 16.81
CA THR A 19 -5.80 -0.48 17.67
C THR A 19 -4.89 -1.66 17.29
N ALA A 20 -4.76 -1.96 16.00
CA ALA A 20 -3.95 -3.08 15.57
C ALA A 20 -2.45 -2.89 15.84
N GLU A 21 -1.96 -1.65 15.75
CA GLU A 21 -0.56 -1.31 15.91
C GLU A 21 -0.16 -1.06 17.38
N ASP A 22 -1.12 -1.05 18.31
CA ASP A 22 -0.84 -1.03 19.75
C ASP A 22 -0.19 -2.36 20.18
N PRO A 23 1.03 -2.35 20.76
CA PRO A 23 1.71 -3.56 21.22
C PRO A 23 0.97 -4.35 22.30
N ARG A 24 -0.04 -3.75 22.94
CA ARG A 24 -0.87 -4.37 23.99
C ARG A 24 -2.07 -5.12 23.41
N THR A 25 -2.42 -4.89 22.15
CA THR A 25 -3.55 -5.57 21.49
C THR A 25 -3.16 -7.03 21.21
N PRO A 26 -4.01 -8.02 21.56
CA PRO A 26 -3.76 -9.41 21.22
C PRO A 26 -3.60 -9.59 19.71
N GLU A 27 -2.65 -10.42 19.26
CA GLU A 27 -2.33 -10.56 17.84
C GLU A 27 -3.57 -10.91 16.99
N SER A 28 -4.44 -11.81 17.47
CA SER A 28 -5.68 -12.18 16.76
C SER A 28 -6.64 -11.01 16.54
N GLU A 29 -6.72 -10.08 17.49
CA GLU A 29 -7.53 -8.86 17.38
C GLU A 29 -6.86 -7.85 16.45
N ALA A 30 -5.54 -7.72 16.54
CA ALA A 30 -4.76 -6.86 15.67
C ALA A 30 -4.84 -7.29 14.19
N GLU A 31 -4.76 -8.59 13.90
CA GLU A 31 -4.97 -9.17 12.57
C GLU A 31 -6.37 -8.81 12.02
N LEU A 32 -7.42 -8.98 12.84
CA LEU A 32 -8.80 -8.70 12.43
C LEU A 32 -9.02 -7.21 12.16
N ALA A 33 -8.50 -6.34 13.02
CA ALA A 33 -8.60 -4.89 12.85
C ALA A 33 -7.87 -4.42 11.58
N ARG A 34 -6.67 -4.94 11.28
CA ARG A 34 -5.96 -4.66 10.02
C ARG A 34 -6.76 -5.11 8.81
N ARG A 35 -7.28 -6.34 8.80
CA ARG A 35 -8.10 -6.85 7.69
C ARG A 35 -9.27 -5.94 7.39
N ARG A 36 -10.03 -5.58 8.43
CA ARG A 36 -11.19 -4.69 8.30
C ARG A 36 -10.79 -3.30 7.81
N ALA A 37 -9.70 -2.75 8.33
CA ALA A 37 -9.18 -1.46 7.91
C ALA A 37 -8.83 -1.44 6.41
N PHE A 38 -8.12 -2.46 5.93
CA PHE A 38 -7.70 -2.55 4.52
C PHE A 38 -8.88 -2.83 3.57
N GLU A 39 -9.85 -3.67 3.97
CA GLU A 39 -11.08 -3.88 3.19
C GLU A 39 -11.89 -2.59 3.07
N MET A 40 -12.03 -1.84 4.17
CA MET A 40 -12.65 -0.52 4.15
C MET A 40 -11.87 0.48 3.29
N MET A 41 -10.54 0.39 3.26
CA MET A 41 -9.67 1.30 2.51
C MET A 41 -9.90 1.22 0.99
N ALA A 42 -10.02 0.01 0.45
CA ALA A 42 -10.27 -0.19 -0.98
C ALA A 42 -11.64 0.37 -1.40
N LYS A 43 -12.67 0.09 -0.59
CA LYS A 43 -14.02 0.61 -0.82
C LYS A 43 -14.07 2.14 -0.70
N TYR A 44 -13.39 2.69 0.30
CA TYR A 44 -13.34 4.14 0.54
C TYR A 44 -12.81 4.91 -0.68
N GLY A 45 -11.76 4.42 -1.35
CA GLY A 45 -11.20 5.09 -2.52
C GLY A 45 -12.20 5.25 -3.66
N VAL A 46 -12.93 4.18 -3.96
CA VAL A 46 -13.93 4.17 -5.02
C VAL A 46 -15.14 5.01 -4.64
N GLU A 47 -15.61 4.92 -3.39
CA GLU A 47 -16.71 5.75 -2.90
C GLU A 47 -16.36 7.24 -2.94
N GLU A 48 -15.14 7.64 -2.56
CA GLU A 48 -14.73 9.03 -2.59
C GLU A 48 -14.58 9.56 -4.03
N ALA A 49 -14.11 8.71 -4.96
CA ALA A 49 -14.11 9.00 -6.38
C ALA A 49 -15.53 9.30 -6.89
N MET A 50 -16.50 8.44 -6.57
CA MET A 50 -17.89 8.58 -7.00
C MET A 50 -18.58 9.80 -6.37
N LEU A 51 -18.26 10.10 -5.12
CA LEU A 51 -18.82 11.23 -4.38
C LEU A 51 -18.23 12.59 -4.78
N SER A 52 -17.03 12.61 -5.34
CA SER A 52 -16.35 13.82 -5.80
C SER A 52 -16.64 14.14 -7.27
N ASP A 53 -17.30 13.24 -7.99
CA ASP A 53 -17.73 13.49 -9.35
C ASP A 53 -18.72 14.69 -9.40
N GLY A 54 -18.44 15.63 -10.29
CA GLY A 54 -19.15 16.92 -10.33
C GLY A 54 -18.78 17.93 -9.23
N GLN A 55 -17.87 17.58 -8.31
CA GLN A 55 -17.37 18.48 -7.25
C GLN A 55 -15.83 18.37 -7.09
N PRO A 56 -15.03 18.84 -8.06
CA PRO A 56 -13.58 18.65 -8.06
C PRO A 56 -12.85 19.19 -6.82
N SER A 57 -13.42 20.20 -6.14
CA SER A 57 -12.84 20.78 -4.91
C SER A 57 -12.89 19.83 -3.71
N ARG A 58 -13.69 18.76 -3.77
CA ARG A 58 -13.82 17.78 -2.68
C ARG A 58 -12.64 16.84 -2.60
N ASP A 59 -12.03 16.52 -3.74
CA ASP A 59 -10.89 15.60 -3.82
C ASP A 59 -9.97 16.01 -4.98
N ALA A 60 -9.22 17.09 -4.74
CA ALA A 60 -8.36 17.69 -5.75
C ALA A 60 -7.14 16.80 -6.06
N VAL A 61 -6.67 16.86 -7.31
CA VAL A 61 -5.37 16.28 -7.68
C VAL A 61 -4.27 17.19 -7.14
N THR A 62 -3.35 16.60 -6.38
CA THR A 62 -2.24 17.29 -5.71
C THR A 62 -0.98 16.44 -5.75
N ALA A 63 0.09 16.96 -5.16
CA ALA A 63 1.36 16.28 -5.06
C ALA A 63 1.98 16.41 -3.66
N LYS A 64 2.68 15.37 -3.21
CA LYS A 64 3.30 15.30 -1.89
C LYS A 64 4.67 14.67 -1.94
N TYR A 65 5.63 15.27 -1.22
CA TYR A 65 6.94 14.69 -1.00
C TYR A 65 6.97 13.84 0.27
N VAL A 66 7.53 12.64 0.16
CA VAL A 66 7.77 11.71 1.27
C VAL A 66 9.27 11.49 1.42
N ASP A 67 9.81 11.82 2.59
CA ASP A 67 11.21 11.60 2.94
C ASP A 67 11.38 10.27 3.69
N LEU A 68 12.34 9.48 3.22
CA LEU A 68 12.54 8.09 3.64
C LEU A 68 13.97 7.93 4.19
N PRO A 69 14.14 7.97 5.52
CA PRO A 69 15.44 7.81 6.15
C PRO A 69 15.90 6.35 6.09
N ASN A 70 17.21 6.15 6.24
CA ASN A 70 17.79 4.85 6.57
C ASN A 70 17.35 4.40 7.99
N PRO A 71 17.35 3.08 8.28
CA PRO A 71 17.79 1.96 7.43
C PRO A 71 16.77 1.56 6.35
N TRP A 72 17.22 0.74 5.39
CA TRP A 72 16.39 0.17 4.32
C TRP A 72 15.71 1.19 3.39
N ALA A 73 16.30 2.37 3.23
CA ALA A 73 15.68 3.47 2.48
C ALA A 73 15.22 3.08 1.06
N MET A 74 15.90 2.13 0.38
CA MET A 74 15.43 1.66 -0.93
C MET A 74 14.25 0.69 -0.88
N SER A 75 14.19 -0.21 0.09
CA SER A 75 13.00 -1.05 0.29
C SER A 75 11.81 -0.17 0.68
N ARG A 76 12.04 0.89 1.48
CA ARG A 76 11.02 1.89 1.83
C ARG A 76 10.50 2.65 0.61
N VAL A 77 11.39 3.15 -0.25
CA VAL A 77 11.02 3.82 -1.52
C VAL A 77 10.18 2.89 -2.38
N ARG A 78 10.62 1.64 -2.56
CA ARG A 78 9.91 0.65 -3.37
C ARG A 78 8.50 0.40 -2.83
N LEU A 79 8.37 0.20 -1.51
CA LEU A 79 7.09 -0.05 -0.86
C LEU A 79 6.12 1.11 -1.08
N ILE A 80 6.49 2.36 -0.75
CA ILE A 80 5.57 3.51 -0.94
C ILE A 80 5.23 3.73 -2.42
N CYS A 81 6.20 3.62 -3.33
CA CYS A 81 5.93 3.84 -4.76
C CYS A 81 4.92 2.83 -5.29
N PHE A 82 5.05 1.55 -4.92
CA PHE A 82 4.14 0.52 -5.38
C PHE A 82 2.76 0.57 -4.70
N ILE A 83 2.70 0.95 -3.42
CA ILE A 83 1.41 1.21 -2.74
C ILE A 83 0.69 2.36 -3.43
N ALA A 84 1.36 3.50 -3.63
CA ALA A 84 0.81 4.67 -4.29
C ALA A 84 0.25 4.34 -5.67
N GLN A 85 1.01 3.58 -6.48
CA GLN A 85 0.55 3.09 -7.78
C GLN A 85 -0.66 2.15 -7.71
N SER A 86 -0.80 1.38 -6.63
CA SER A 86 -1.91 0.45 -6.47
C SER A 86 -3.23 1.17 -6.15
N VAL A 87 -3.17 2.31 -5.46
CA VAL A 87 -4.35 3.09 -5.06
C VAL A 87 -4.72 4.22 -6.03
N GLY A 88 -4.11 4.27 -7.23
CA GLY A 88 -4.44 5.27 -8.26
C GLY A 88 -3.55 6.51 -8.31
N CYS A 89 -2.46 6.56 -7.54
CA CYS A 89 -1.47 7.63 -7.64
C CYS A 89 -0.35 7.29 -8.62
N LYS A 90 0.48 8.30 -8.97
CA LYS A 90 1.81 8.12 -9.55
C LYS A 90 2.86 8.45 -8.51
N ALA A 91 4.02 7.81 -8.61
CA ALA A 91 5.12 8.04 -7.70
C ALA A 91 6.46 7.95 -8.42
N VAL A 92 7.34 8.91 -8.15
CA VAL A 92 8.70 8.99 -8.69
C VAL A 92 9.71 9.13 -7.55
N HIS A 93 10.79 8.35 -7.61
CA HIS A 93 11.90 8.47 -6.68
C HIS A 93 12.85 9.57 -7.15
N MET A 94 12.97 10.62 -6.34
CA MET A 94 13.75 11.85 -6.62
C MET A 94 15.23 11.72 -6.25
N GLY A 95 15.70 10.51 -5.94
CA GLY A 95 17.07 10.26 -5.51
C GLY A 95 17.31 10.54 -4.03
N VAL A 96 18.59 10.72 -3.68
CA VAL A 96 19.05 10.97 -2.31
C VAL A 96 19.09 12.48 -2.06
N ARG A 97 18.46 12.94 -0.99
CA ARG A 97 18.54 14.32 -0.49
C ARG A 97 19.11 14.31 0.92
N GLY A 98 20.39 14.67 1.06
CA GLY A 98 21.09 14.56 2.35
C GLY A 98 21.14 13.12 2.87
N LYS A 99 20.54 12.87 4.05
CA LYS A 99 20.52 11.53 4.68
C LYS A 99 19.27 10.71 4.36
N VAL A 100 18.35 11.26 3.56
CA VAL A 100 17.07 10.62 3.22
C VAL A 100 16.97 10.39 1.71
N ARG A 101 16.11 9.44 1.32
CA ARG A 101 15.63 9.33 -0.06
C ARG A 101 14.28 9.99 -0.16
N ARG A 102 13.99 10.64 -1.28
CA ARG A 102 12.73 11.35 -1.47
C ARG A 102 11.89 10.71 -2.55
N VAL A 103 10.61 10.54 -2.28
CA VAL A 103 9.60 10.16 -3.28
C VAL A 103 8.66 11.33 -3.47
N HIS A 104 8.30 11.61 -4.71
CA HIS A 104 7.22 12.53 -5.03
C HIS A 104 6.01 11.72 -5.50
N ILE A 105 4.86 11.94 -4.87
CA ILE A 105 3.62 11.24 -5.14
C ILE A 105 2.62 12.25 -5.70
N VAL A 106 2.00 11.93 -6.82
CA VAL A 106 0.98 12.73 -7.48
C VAL A 106 -0.30 11.92 -7.51
N GLY A 107 -1.42 12.50 -7.11
CA GLY A 107 -2.68 11.78 -6.99
C GLY A 107 -3.80 12.66 -6.43
N HIS A 108 -5.00 12.12 -6.38
CA HIS A 108 -6.07 12.74 -5.60
C HIS A 108 -5.72 12.74 -4.11
N GLU A 109 -6.14 13.78 -3.39
CA GLU A 109 -5.83 13.94 -1.96
C GLU A 109 -6.24 12.70 -1.14
N SER A 110 -7.43 12.16 -1.39
CA SER A 110 -7.91 10.93 -0.76
C SER A 110 -6.98 9.75 -1.02
N ASP A 111 -6.53 9.54 -2.24
CA ASP A 111 -5.66 8.42 -2.64
C ASP A 111 -4.25 8.57 -2.07
N ILE A 112 -3.71 9.80 -1.98
CA ILE A 112 -2.43 10.05 -1.30
C ILE A 112 -2.54 9.71 0.18
N GLN A 113 -3.61 10.12 0.85
CA GLN A 113 -3.82 9.79 2.27
C GLN A 113 -3.97 8.27 2.49
N ARG A 114 -4.68 7.56 1.58
CA ARG A 114 -4.78 6.09 1.59
C ARG A 114 -3.39 5.46 1.46
N ALA A 115 -2.57 5.94 0.52
CA ALA A 115 -1.21 5.43 0.31
C ALA A 115 -0.33 5.58 1.56
N GLU A 116 -0.42 6.71 2.27
CA GLU A 116 0.36 6.96 3.49
C GLU A 116 -0.05 6.03 4.64
N VAL A 117 -1.36 5.84 4.83
CA VAL A 117 -1.89 4.96 5.88
C VAL A 117 -1.50 3.50 5.60
N LEU A 118 -1.69 3.04 4.36
CA LEU A 118 -1.28 1.69 3.94
C LEU A 118 0.23 1.49 4.09
N TYR A 119 1.02 2.50 3.74
CA TYR A 119 2.48 2.46 3.87
C TYR A 119 2.93 2.33 5.31
N ALA A 120 2.38 3.13 6.23
CA ALA A 120 2.71 3.05 7.65
C ALA A 120 2.47 1.63 8.19
N SER A 121 1.30 1.07 7.93
CA SER A 121 0.94 -0.26 8.43
C SER A 121 1.78 -1.38 7.80
N LEU A 122 1.98 -1.34 6.47
CA LEU A 122 2.77 -2.36 5.76
C LEU A 122 4.26 -2.27 6.08
N LEU A 123 4.77 -1.08 6.39
CA LEU A 123 6.15 -0.89 6.82
C LEU A 123 6.40 -1.59 8.16
N ILE A 124 5.47 -1.45 9.12
CA ILE A 124 5.55 -2.13 10.42
C ILE A 124 5.58 -3.64 10.21
N GLN A 125 4.65 -4.18 9.42
CA GLN A 125 4.59 -5.62 9.12
C GLN A 125 5.86 -6.13 8.42
N MET A 126 6.38 -5.38 7.43
CA MET A 126 7.61 -5.75 6.72
C MET A 126 8.81 -5.77 7.66
N LEU A 127 9.00 -4.72 8.46
CA LEU A 127 10.16 -4.60 9.34
C LEU A 127 10.09 -5.57 10.52
N GLY A 128 8.90 -5.79 11.08
CA GLY A 128 8.66 -6.81 12.10
C GLY A 128 8.93 -8.20 11.56
N GLY A 129 8.35 -8.54 10.40
CA GLY A 129 8.54 -9.83 9.73
C GLY A 129 10.00 -10.11 9.38
N LEU A 130 10.75 -9.09 8.91
CA LEU A 130 12.18 -9.20 8.62
C LEU A 130 13.01 -9.41 9.89
N SER A 131 12.66 -8.72 10.97
CA SER A 131 13.39 -8.79 12.25
C SER A 131 13.22 -10.14 12.94
N ALA A 132 12.09 -10.81 12.71
CA ALA A 132 11.84 -12.17 13.19
C ALA A 132 12.59 -13.26 12.41
N GLN A 133 13.28 -12.92 11.31
CA GLN A 133 14.00 -13.91 10.51
C GLN A 133 15.40 -14.21 11.06
N VAL A 134 15.71 -15.51 11.15
CA VAL A 134 17.09 -15.98 11.25
C VAL A 134 17.63 -16.19 9.83
N VAL A 135 18.71 -15.47 9.49
CA VAL A 135 19.34 -15.62 8.17
C VAL A 135 19.95 -17.03 8.09
N PRO A 136 19.65 -17.83 7.06
CA PRO A 136 20.18 -19.18 6.94
C PRO A 136 21.70 -19.22 6.95
N TYR A 137 22.28 -20.24 7.58
CA TYR A 137 23.71 -20.48 7.53
C TYR A 137 24.17 -20.77 6.09
N GLY A 138 25.39 -20.35 5.74
CA GLY A 138 25.97 -20.59 4.41
C GLY A 138 25.50 -19.64 3.31
N VAL A 139 24.62 -18.66 3.59
CA VAL A 139 24.35 -17.60 2.60
C VAL A 139 25.57 -16.73 2.41
N ARG A 140 25.90 -16.42 1.14
CA ARG A 140 27.07 -15.59 0.79
C ARG A 140 27.05 -14.19 1.42
N SER A 141 25.86 -13.63 1.64
CA SER A 141 25.70 -12.31 2.25
C SER A 141 24.34 -12.18 2.94
N ALA A 142 24.37 -11.95 4.26
CA ALA A 142 23.16 -11.70 5.04
C ALA A 142 22.44 -10.43 4.58
N ARG A 143 23.16 -9.41 4.12
CA ARG A 143 22.57 -8.19 3.56
C ARG A 143 21.84 -8.48 2.25
N ALA A 144 22.45 -9.25 1.36
CA ALA A 144 21.82 -9.65 0.09
C ALA A 144 20.57 -10.50 0.34
N TRP A 145 20.65 -11.46 1.26
CA TRP A 145 19.49 -12.26 1.68
C TRP A 145 18.35 -11.39 2.22
N ARG A 146 18.63 -10.44 3.14
CA ARG A 146 17.60 -9.54 3.68
C ARG A 146 17.00 -8.59 2.62
N ASN A 147 17.82 -8.07 1.71
CA ASN A 147 17.32 -7.28 0.58
C ASN A 147 16.36 -8.09 -0.30
N SER A 148 16.75 -9.33 -0.63
CA SER A 148 15.94 -10.28 -1.39
C SER A 148 14.65 -10.65 -0.65
N TRP A 149 14.71 -10.82 0.68
CA TRP A 149 13.52 -11.00 1.53
C TRP A 149 12.57 -9.80 1.46
N THR A 150 13.07 -8.57 1.63
CA THR A 150 12.20 -7.38 1.55
C THR A 150 11.56 -7.23 0.17
N LEU A 151 12.29 -7.61 -0.88
CA LEU A 151 11.78 -7.62 -2.23
C LEU A 151 10.61 -8.59 -2.39
N GLY A 152 10.77 -9.84 -1.96
CA GLY A 152 9.71 -10.85 -2.02
C GLY A 152 8.47 -10.46 -1.22
N PHE A 153 8.67 -9.89 -0.02
CA PHE A 153 7.57 -9.36 0.79
C PHE A 153 6.78 -8.28 0.04
N ILE A 154 7.49 -7.26 -0.46
CA ILE A 154 6.88 -6.13 -1.15
C ILE A 154 6.13 -6.60 -2.39
N GLU A 155 6.75 -7.40 -3.26
CA GLU A 155 6.11 -7.85 -4.50
C GLU A 155 4.82 -8.62 -4.21
N ARG A 156 4.84 -9.52 -3.22
CA ARG A 156 3.68 -10.32 -2.89
C ARG A 156 2.54 -9.50 -2.28
N VAL A 157 2.84 -8.56 -1.40
CA VAL A 157 1.85 -7.64 -0.81
C VAL A 157 1.22 -6.76 -1.89
N ILE A 158 2.03 -6.22 -2.81
CA ILE A 158 1.55 -5.34 -3.88
C ILE A 158 0.68 -6.10 -4.88
N GLU A 159 1.03 -7.33 -5.24
CA GLU A 159 0.19 -8.18 -6.10
C GLU A 159 -1.22 -8.36 -5.50
N ARG A 160 -1.29 -8.68 -4.21
CA ARG A 160 -2.54 -8.86 -3.49
C ARG A 160 -3.32 -7.54 -3.34
N LEU A 161 -2.63 -6.44 -3.03
CA LEU A 161 -3.25 -5.11 -2.93
C LEU A 161 -3.88 -4.70 -4.27
N LYS A 162 -3.16 -4.90 -5.38
CA LYS A 162 -3.70 -4.63 -6.73
C LYS A 162 -4.96 -5.44 -7.02
N ALA A 163 -5.01 -6.71 -6.62
CA ALA A 163 -6.20 -7.53 -6.81
C ALA A 163 -7.41 -7.00 -6.01
N ILE A 164 -7.19 -6.52 -4.79
CA ILE A 164 -8.23 -5.91 -3.96
C ILE A 164 -8.74 -4.61 -4.59
N GLU A 165 -7.84 -3.73 -5.02
CA GLU A 165 -8.19 -2.45 -5.68
C GLU A 165 -8.92 -2.70 -7.01
N GLN A 166 -8.49 -3.68 -7.80
CA GLN A 166 -9.17 -4.08 -9.03
C GLN A 166 -10.57 -4.62 -8.76
N ALA A 167 -10.76 -5.43 -7.72
CA ALA A 167 -12.08 -5.93 -7.35
C ALA A 167 -13.01 -4.79 -6.89
N ALA A 168 -12.51 -3.82 -6.12
CA ALA A 168 -13.27 -2.65 -5.72
C ALA A 168 -13.67 -1.78 -6.93
N ARG A 169 -12.75 -1.55 -7.87
CA ARG A 169 -13.04 -0.81 -9.11
C ARG A 169 -14.09 -1.54 -9.97
N ALA A 170 -13.97 -2.86 -10.13
CA ALA A 170 -14.91 -3.66 -10.90
C ALA A 170 -16.32 -3.67 -10.29
N ALA A 171 -16.43 -3.69 -8.95
CA ALA A 171 -17.72 -3.60 -8.26
C ALA A 171 -18.44 -2.27 -8.54
N ALA A 172 -17.69 -1.17 -8.68
CA ALA A 172 -18.26 0.14 -8.97
C ALA A 172 -18.53 0.42 -10.44
N SER A 173 -18.04 -0.40 -11.38
CA SER A 173 -18.37 -0.25 -12.81
C SER A 173 -19.89 -0.28 -13.06
N GLY A 174 -20.66 -1.00 -12.23
CA GLY A 174 -22.12 -1.03 -12.28
C GLY A 174 -22.83 0.08 -11.47
N GLU A 175 -22.10 0.91 -10.74
CA GLU A 175 -22.65 2.00 -9.94
C GLU A 175 -22.73 3.30 -10.75
N THR A 176 -23.69 4.15 -10.40
CA THR A 176 -23.88 5.47 -11.01
C THR A 176 -23.50 6.55 -10.01
N SER A 177 -22.72 7.54 -10.46
CA SER A 177 -22.28 8.66 -9.64
C SER A 177 -23.43 9.65 -9.37
N ALA A 178 -23.16 10.63 -8.51
CA ALA A 178 -24.10 11.72 -8.24
C ALA A 178 -24.50 12.52 -9.49
N THR A 179 -23.67 12.51 -10.54
CA THR A 179 -23.93 13.21 -11.81
C THR A 179 -24.58 12.32 -12.88
N GLY A 180 -24.86 11.05 -12.57
CA GLY A 180 -25.45 10.12 -13.54
C GLY A 180 -24.43 9.37 -14.42
N ARG A 181 -23.12 9.53 -14.16
CA ARG A 181 -22.05 8.85 -14.92
C ARG A 181 -21.77 7.46 -14.35
N SER A 182 -21.34 6.53 -15.20
CA SER A 182 -20.87 5.22 -14.73
C SER A 182 -19.59 5.36 -13.91
N GLY A 183 -19.41 4.51 -12.90
CA GLY A 183 -18.20 4.53 -12.08
C GLY A 183 -16.91 4.26 -12.87
N GLU A 184 -16.99 3.48 -13.95
CA GLU A 184 -15.87 3.29 -14.87
C GLU A 184 -15.38 4.62 -15.49
N LEU A 185 -16.30 5.46 -15.96
CA LEU A 185 -15.96 6.76 -16.55
C LEU A 185 -15.38 7.71 -15.51
N VAL A 186 -15.93 7.73 -14.28
CA VAL A 186 -15.42 8.56 -13.19
C VAL A 186 -13.98 8.17 -12.83
N LEU A 187 -13.72 6.87 -12.69
CA LEU A 187 -12.39 6.37 -12.37
C LEU A 187 -11.38 6.62 -13.50
N ALA A 188 -11.81 6.49 -14.77
CA ALA A 188 -10.96 6.77 -15.93
C ALA A 188 -10.56 8.24 -16.01
N ASP A 189 -11.49 9.18 -15.76
CA ASP A 189 -11.20 10.61 -15.72
C ASP A 189 -10.19 10.96 -14.63
N ARG A 190 -10.35 10.38 -13.43
CA ARG A 190 -9.41 10.57 -12.31
C ARG A 190 -8.00 10.11 -12.68
N ASP A 191 -7.88 8.89 -13.24
CA ASP A 191 -6.59 8.37 -13.69
C ASP A 191 -5.96 9.31 -14.74
N ALA A 192 -6.76 9.87 -15.66
CA ALA A 192 -6.30 10.83 -16.67
C ALA A 192 -5.83 12.17 -16.07
N MET A 193 -6.52 12.71 -15.05
CA MET A 193 -6.10 13.93 -14.36
C MET A 193 -4.77 13.75 -13.63
N VAL A 194 -4.60 12.62 -12.94
CA VAL A 194 -3.33 12.27 -12.27
C VAL A 194 -2.21 12.11 -13.30
N ASP A 195 -2.48 11.43 -14.42
CA ASP A 195 -1.52 11.26 -15.52
C ASP A 195 -1.11 12.59 -16.15
N ALA A 196 -2.03 13.55 -16.26
CA ALA A 196 -1.74 14.88 -16.81
C ALA A 196 -0.78 15.65 -15.90
N LEU A 197 -1.11 15.79 -14.61
CA LEU A 197 -0.25 16.51 -13.65
C LEU A 197 1.11 15.83 -13.50
N TYR A 198 1.16 14.50 -13.44
CA TYR A 198 2.42 13.77 -13.33
C TYR A 198 3.34 14.00 -14.54
N ARG A 199 2.80 14.07 -15.77
CA ARG A 199 3.57 14.35 -16.99
C ARG A 199 4.04 15.80 -17.05
N GLU A 200 3.23 16.73 -16.57
CA GLU A 200 3.59 18.15 -16.47
C GLU A 200 4.78 18.35 -15.52
N GLU A 201 4.71 17.78 -14.32
CA GLU A 201 5.76 17.94 -13.32
C GLU A 201 7.03 17.13 -13.61
N HIS A 202 6.90 15.96 -14.25
CA HIS A 202 8.01 15.05 -14.50
C HIS A 202 8.12 14.64 -15.97
N PRO A 203 8.43 15.57 -16.90
CA PRO A 203 8.46 15.31 -18.35
C PRO A 203 9.61 14.38 -18.79
N HIS A 204 10.58 14.13 -17.92
CA HIS A 204 11.82 13.41 -18.24
C HIS A 204 12.09 12.20 -17.34
N VAL A 205 11.04 11.63 -16.73
CA VAL A 205 11.20 10.43 -15.88
C VAL A 205 11.78 9.28 -16.68
N ARG A 206 12.77 8.63 -16.10
CA ARG A 206 13.36 7.40 -16.63
C ARG A 206 12.96 6.22 -15.76
N HIS A 207 12.61 5.11 -16.40
CA HIS A 207 12.41 3.85 -15.70
C HIS A 207 13.78 3.19 -15.46
N THR A 208 14.05 2.80 -14.22
CA THR A 208 15.23 2.02 -13.86
C THR A 208 14.81 0.67 -13.32
N ARG A 209 15.44 -0.41 -13.81
CA ARG A 209 15.29 -1.75 -13.24
C ARG A 209 16.45 -1.99 -12.27
N GLY A 210 16.13 -2.35 -11.04
CA GLY A 210 17.14 -2.80 -10.07
C GLY A 210 17.38 -4.30 -10.23
N SER A 211 18.64 -4.72 -10.19
CA SER A 211 19.00 -6.13 -10.01
C SER A 211 19.19 -6.42 -8.53
N TYR A 212 18.75 -7.60 -8.09
CA TYR A 212 18.88 -8.05 -6.71
C TYR A 212 19.56 -9.41 -6.71
N SER A 213 20.53 -9.57 -5.80
CA SER A 213 21.14 -10.85 -5.51
C SER A 213 20.73 -11.28 -4.10
N GLY A 214 20.59 -12.60 -3.90
CA GLY A 214 20.26 -13.19 -2.62
C GLY A 214 19.09 -14.16 -2.70
N SER A 215 19.09 -15.15 -1.81
CA SER A 215 18.13 -16.27 -1.79
C SER A 215 16.92 -16.05 -0.88
N GLY A 216 16.77 -14.88 -0.24
CA GLY A 216 15.69 -14.62 0.73
C GLY A 216 14.32 -14.34 0.12
N TYR A 217 14.21 -14.25 -1.21
CA TYR A 217 12.96 -13.89 -1.90
C TYR A 217 11.78 -14.77 -1.51
N GLY A 218 11.96 -16.09 -1.50
CA GLY A 218 10.89 -17.03 -1.16
C GLY A 218 10.33 -16.83 0.24
N ASP A 219 11.22 -16.67 1.23
CA ASP A 219 10.84 -16.41 2.62
C ASP A 219 10.11 -15.06 2.76
N GLY A 220 10.57 -14.05 2.01
CA GLY A 220 9.92 -12.75 1.90
C GLY A 220 8.51 -12.85 1.32
N ALA A 221 8.36 -13.56 0.20
CA ALA A 221 7.07 -13.77 -0.44
C ALA A 221 6.12 -14.58 0.45
N ALA A 222 6.63 -15.57 1.19
CA ALA A 222 5.85 -16.31 2.19
C ALA A 222 5.37 -15.39 3.32
N ALA A 223 6.19 -14.45 3.79
CA ALA A 223 5.75 -13.43 4.75
C ALA A 223 4.73 -12.46 4.14
N GLY A 224 4.92 -12.02 2.89
CA GLY A 224 3.97 -11.17 2.18
C GLY A 224 2.61 -11.84 1.91
N ASN A 225 2.58 -13.18 1.80
CA ASN A 225 1.34 -13.96 1.79
C ASN A 225 0.55 -13.89 3.10
N ARG A 226 1.26 -13.79 4.23
CA ARG A 226 0.66 -13.74 5.56
C ARG A 226 0.29 -12.33 6.00
N ALA A 227 0.83 -11.29 5.37
CA ALA A 227 0.54 -9.89 5.69
C ALA A 227 -0.98 -9.60 5.70
N ASP A 228 -1.43 -8.87 6.71
CA ASP A 228 -2.82 -8.48 6.87
C ASP A 228 -3.12 -7.24 6.04
N ILE A 229 -3.64 -7.49 4.84
CA ILE A 229 -4.01 -6.46 3.87
C ILE A 229 -5.46 -6.58 3.39
N GLY A 230 -6.31 -7.25 4.17
CA GLY A 230 -7.70 -7.55 3.79
C GLY A 230 -7.83 -8.66 2.75
N GLY A 231 -9.08 -9.10 2.52
CA GLY A 231 -9.43 -10.15 1.56
C GLY A 231 -9.22 -11.57 2.07
N SER A 232 -9.92 -12.53 1.46
CA SER A 232 -9.83 -13.95 1.79
C SER A 232 -8.38 -14.42 1.64
N ARG A 233 -7.74 -14.89 2.73
CA ARG A 233 -6.53 -15.72 2.62
C ARG A 233 -6.89 -16.81 1.61
N ARG A 234 -6.08 -17.03 0.56
CA ARG A 234 -6.20 -18.30 -0.18
C ARG A 234 -5.84 -19.39 0.83
N ILE A 235 -6.84 -19.99 1.46
CA ILE A 235 -6.69 -21.14 2.35
C ILE A 235 -6.25 -22.29 1.45
N GLY A 236 -4.94 -22.46 1.26
CA GLY A 236 -4.39 -23.42 0.32
C GLY A 236 -2.91 -23.74 0.50
N ALA A 237 -2.31 -23.33 1.62
CA ALA A 237 -0.99 -23.81 2.02
C ALA A 237 -1.08 -24.26 3.48
N GLN A 238 -1.64 -25.46 3.68
CA GLN A 238 -1.35 -26.20 4.90
C GLN A 238 0.17 -26.39 4.94
N THR A 239 0.80 -25.78 5.94
CA THR A 239 2.15 -26.17 6.36
C THR A 239 2.09 -27.67 6.64
N ALA A 240 2.74 -28.47 5.81
CA ALA A 240 3.09 -29.83 6.17
C ALA A 240 3.94 -29.73 7.43
N GLY A 241 3.30 -29.94 8.58
CA GLY A 241 3.99 -30.10 9.84
C GLY A 241 4.92 -31.28 9.72
N ALA A 242 6.20 -31.04 10.01
CA ALA A 242 7.14 -32.10 10.30
C ALA A 242 6.61 -32.86 11.52
N ILE A 243 5.97 -34.00 11.28
CA ILE A 243 5.79 -35.03 12.28
C ILE A 243 7.13 -35.75 12.33
N ALA A 244 7.94 -35.40 13.32
CA ALA A 244 9.04 -36.24 13.76
C ALA A 244 8.44 -37.52 14.35
N ALA A 245 8.87 -38.65 13.82
CA ALA A 245 8.92 -39.95 14.47
C ALA A 245 10.31 -40.54 14.21
#